data_AF-A0A1C3X4R0-F1
#
_entry.id   AF-A0A1C3X4R0-F1
#
_cell.length_a   1.000
_cell.length_b   1.000
_cell.length_c   1.000
_cell.angle_alpha   90.00
_cell.angle_beta   90.00
_cell.angle_gamma   90.00
#
_symmetry.space_group_name_H-M   'P 1'
#
loop_
_entity.id
_entity.type
_entity.pdbx_description
1 polymer ?
#
loop_
_entity_poly.entity_id
_entity_poly.type
_entity_poly.pdbx_seq_one_letter_code
_entity_poly.pdbx_strand_id
1 'polypeptide(L)'
;MAAGVNRDVFVNCPFDAQYRDFFYAIVFTVIRSGFVARCALETDNSADNRFDKICQIIKECRYGIHDISRTETDGNPPLPRFNMPLELGVFLGAKKYGGPAHRSKSCIIFDREQYRFQRFISDIAGQDIHAHGGDTRRLITELATWLRTQSRDQKVPGGIAIAEEFESFNAVLPDIYAARQLHPSEVTFGDYNEVVVEYLTAGVS
;
A
#
# COMPACT_ATOMS: atom_id res chain seq x y z
N MET A 1 -5.13 27.47 11.78
CA MET A 1 -5.73 26.36 11.02
C MET A 1 -5.48 25.08 11.81
N ALA A 2 -6.51 24.39 12.30
CA ALA A 2 -6.30 23.06 12.84
C ALA A 2 -5.70 22.21 11.71
N ALA A 3 -4.48 21.70 11.90
CA ALA A 3 -3.86 20.83 10.92
C ALA A 3 -4.82 19.65 10.68
N GLY A 4 -5.23 19.47 9.42
CA GLY A 4 -6.03 18.31 9.03
C GLY A 4 -5.32 17.03 9.50
N VAL A 5 -6.10 16.02 9.86
CA VAL A 5 -5.53 14.71 10.21
C VAL A 5 -4.74 14.20 9.00
N ASN A 6 -3.43 14.00 9.14
CA ASN A 6 -2.60 13.41 8.10
C ASN A 6 -3.15 12.01 7.75
N ARG A 7 -3.49 11.84 6.47
CA ARG A 7 -4.12 10.65 5.87
C ARG A 7 -3.21 9.99 4.83
N ASP A 8 -1.93 10.37 4.78
CA ASP A 8 -0.96 9.79 3.87
C ASP A 8 -0.55 8.38 4.34
N VAL A 9 -0.58 7.44 3.42
CA VAL A 9 -0.30 6.02 3.63
C VAL A 9 0.86 5.60 2.73
N PHE A 10 2.00 5.27 3.33
CA PHE A 10 3.12 4.71 2.60
C PHE A 10 2.84 3.25 2.22
N VAL A 11 2.86 2.95 0.93
CA VAL A 11 2.66 1.60 0.36
C VAL A 11 4.01 1.04 -0.05
N ASN A 12 4.45 0.04 0.71
CA ASN A 12 5.67 -0.73 0.50
C ASN A 12 5.26 -2.16 0.14
N CYS A 13 5.15 -2.45 -1.16
CA CYS A 13 4.86 -3.79 -1.66
C CYS A 13 5.65 -4.07 -2.96
N PRO A 14 5.73 -5.35 -3.39
CA PRO A 14 6.31 -5.68 -4.68
C PRO A 14 5.59 -4.99 -5.84
N PHE A 15 6.32 -4.63 -6.90
CA PHE A 15 5.79 -3.95 -8.09
C PHE A 15 5.88 -4.78 -9.37
N ASP A 16 6.25 -6.05 -9.28
CA ASP A 16 6.30 -6.90 -10.46
C ASP A 16 4.90 -7.26 -10.96
N ALA A 17 4.82 -7.74 -12.20
CA ALA A 17 3.56 -8.01 -12.87
C ALA A 17 2.66 -9.03 -12.13
N GLN A 18 3.25 -9.97 -11.38
CA GLN A 18 2.47 -10.98 -10.64
C GLN A 18 1.85 -10.41 -9.36
N TYR A 19 2.35 -9.28 -8.86
CA TYR A 19 1.85 -8.61 -7.66
C TYR A 19 0.94 -7.41 -7.97
N ARG A 20 0.78 -7.05 -9.25
CA ARG A 20 0.01 -5.87 -9.68
C ARG A 20 -1.41 -5.82 -9.11
N ASP A 21 -2.11 -6.95 -9.07
CA ASP A 21 -3.49 -7.02 -8.56
C ASP A 21 -3.57 -6.72 -7.06
N PHE A 22 -2.57 -7.14 -6.28
CA PHE A 22 -2.47 -6.81 -4.85
C PHE A 22 -2.14 -5.33 -4.65
N PHE A 23 -1.22 -4.78 -5.45
CA PHE A 23 -0.90 -3.36 -5.41
C PHE A 23 -2.15 -2.51 -5.71
N TYR A 24 -2.89 -2.86 -6.76
CA TYR A 24 -4.14 -2.21 -7.14
C TYR A 24 -5.21 -2.33 -6.04
N ALA A 25 -5.37 -3.52 -5.44
CA ALA A 25 -6.27 -3.72 -4.30
C ALA A 25 -5.89 -2.83 -3.09
N ILE A 26 -4.60 -2.72 -2.77
CA ILE A 26 -4.10 -1.84 -1.70
C ILE A 26 -4.46 -0.38 -1.99
N VAL A 27 -4.09 0.10 -3.18
CA VAL A 27 -4.29 1.51 -3.58
C VAL A 27 -5.78 1.85 -3.62
N PHE A 28 -6.60 0.99 -4.23
CA PHE A 28 -8.06 1.14 -4.24
C PHE A 28 -8.61 1.22 -2.82
N THR A 29 -8.22 0.30 -1.93
CA THR A 29 -8.69 0.29 -0.54
C THR A 29 -8.32 1.56 0.21
N VAL A 30 -7.09 2.05 0.03
CA VAL A 30 -6.60 3.30 0.65
C VAL A 30 -7.44 4.49 0.19
N ILE A 31 -7.60 4.67 -1.13
CA ILE A 31 -8.35 5.80 -1.69
C ILE A 31 -9.84 5.69 -1.30
N ARG A 32 -10.42 4.50 -1.42
CA ARG A 32 -11.82 4.23 -1.06
C ARG A 32 -12.13 4.52 0.40
N SER A 33 -11.14 4.37 1.27
CA SER A 33 -11.22 4.67 2.70
C SER A 33 -11.02 6.16 3.03
N GLY A 34 -10.82 7.02 2.03
CA GLY A 34 -10.59 8.46 2.21
C GLY A 34 -9.17 8.83 2.62
N PHE A 35 -8.18 8.01 2.22
CA PHE A 35 -6.76 8.24 2.48
C PHE A 35 -6.01 8.52 1.17
N VAL A 36 -4.75 8.94 1.30
CA VAL A 36 -3.87 9.21 0.17
C VAL A 36 -2.83 8.10 0.09
N ALA A 37 -2.87 7.31 -0.97
CA ALA A 37 -1.85 6.30 -1.23
C ALA A 37 -0.56 6.99 -1.68
N ARG A 38 0.57 6.64 -1.05
CA ARG A 38 1.88 7.16 -1.36
C ARG A 38 2.89 6.03 -1.58
N CYS A 39 3.70 6.04 -2.63
CA CYS A 39 4.67 4.98 -2.88
C CYS A 39 5.89 5.44 -3.69
N ALA A 40 6.89 4.58 -3.81
CA ALA A 40 8.14 4.90 -4.53
C ALA A 40 7.95 5.21 -6.03
N LEU A 41 6.78 4.90 -6.61
CA LEU A 41 6.46 5.17 -8.02
C LEU A 41 5.93 6.60 -8.26
N GLU A 42 5.75 7.44 -7.23
CA GLU A 42 5.24 8.81 -7.39
C GLU A 42 6.16 9.76 -8.15
N THR A 43 7.47 9.52 -8.15
CA THR A 43 8.46 10.49 -8.61
C THR A 43 9.48 9.84 -9.52
N ASP A 44 9.22 9.92 -10.83
CA ASP A 44 10.12 9.50 -11.90
C ASP A 44 11.34 10.43 -12.13
N ASN A 45 11.58 11.37 -11.21
CA ASN A 45 12.72 12.28 -11.34
C ASN A 45 14.04 11.54 -11.03
N SER A 46 14.79 11.13 -12.06
CA SER A 46 16.02 10.32 -11.92
C SER A 46 17.19 11.05 -11.24
N ALA A 47 17.03 12.33 -10.87
CA ALA A 47 18.08 13.14 -10.25
C ALA A 47 18.34 12.82 -8.77
N ASP A 48 17.35 12.36 -8.02
CA ASP A 48 17.49 12.09 -6.57
C ASP A 48 17.71 10.60 -6.28
N ASN A 49 18.47 10.32 -5.22
CA ASN A 49 18.67 8.96 -4.70
C ASN A 49 17.32 8.35 -4.30
N ARG A 50 16.99 7.18 -4.89
CA ARG A 50 15.74 6.44 -4.62
C ARG A 50 15.49 6.20 -3.13
N PHE A 51 16.54 5.93 -2.35
CA PHE A 51 16.41 5.69 -0.93
C PHE A 51 16.02 6.96 -0.15
N ASP A 52 16.59 8.11 -0.52
CA ASP A 52 16.27 9.39 0.11
C ASP A 52 14.80 9.79 -0.16
N LYS A 53 14.30 9.51 -1.37
CA LYS A 53 12.88 9.69 -1.70
C LYS A 53 11.97 8.83 -0.83
N ILE A 54 12.30 7.55 -0.65
CA ILE A 54 11.55 6.66 0.23
C ILE A 54 11.56 7.22 1.66
N CYS A 55 12.70 7.68 2.15
CA CYS A 55 12.79 8.30 3.47
C CYS A 55 11.91 9.55 3.59
N GLN A 56 11.84 10.37 2.53
CA GLN A 56 10.97 11.55 2.48
C GLN A 56 9.49 11.18 2.49
N ILE A 57 9.07 10.19 1.68
CA ILE A 57 7.68 9.70 1.68
C ILE A 57 7.33 9.13 3.07
N ILE A 58 8.20 8.29 3.65
CA ILE A 58 8.01 7.73 5.00
C ILE A 58 7.89 8.84 6.04
N LYS A 59 8.68 9.91 5.93
CA LYS A 59 8.61 11.06 6.84
C LYS A 59 7.23 11.72 6.78
N GLU A 60 6.69 11.92 5.58
CA GLU A 60 5.38 12.54 5.33
C GLU A 60 4.20 11.65 5.73
N CYS A 61 4.32 10.32 5.60
CA CYS A 61 3.19 9.41 5.82
C CYS A 61 2.92 9.12 7.30
N ARG A 62 1.68 9.29 7.76
CA ARG A 62 1.31 8.81 9.10
C ARG A 62 1.16 7.29 9.15
N TYR A 63 0.64 6.70 8.09
CA TYR A 63 0.34 5.28 8.02
C TYR A 63 1.32 4.54 7.10
N GLY A 64 1.52 3.25 7.33
CA GLY A 64 2.34 2.38 6.49
C GLY A 64 1.66 1.05 6.21
N ILE A 65 1.72 0.58 4.98
CA ILE A 65 1.32 -0.75 4.54
C ILE A 65 2.57 -1.42 4.00
N HIS A 66 3.01 -2.48 4.65
CA HIS A 66 4.23 -3.19 4.26
C HIS A 66 3.88 -4.63 3.92
N ASP A 67 3.89 -4.98 2.64
CA ASP A 67 3.83 -6.36 2.21
C ASP A 67 5.26 -6.90 2.00
N ILE A 68 5.62 -7.89 2.82
CA ILE A 68 6.93 -8.55 2.80
C ILE A 68 6.85 -9.97 2.23
N SER A 69 5.78 -10.29 1.51
CA SER A 69 5.52 -11.64 0.99
C SER A 69 6.52 -12.08 -0.07
N ARG A 70 7.12 -11.14 -0.81
CA ARG A 70 8.08 -11.47 -1.87
C ARG A 70 9.50 -11.49 -1.35
N THR A 71 9.99 -12.69 -1.07
CA THR A 71 11.40 -12.99 -0.73
C THR A 71 12.06 -13.93 -1.72
N GLU A 72 11.46 -14.05 -2.91
CA GLU A 72 12.00 -14.88 -3.99
C GLU A 72 13.33 -14.33 -4.47
N THR A 73 14.21 -15.26 -4.84
CA THR A 73 15.53 -14.92 -5.37
C THR A 73 15.41 -14.54 -6.84
N ASP A 74 16.10 -13.46 -7.24
CA ASP A 74 16.13 -12.99 -8.61
C ASP A 74 17.57 -12.71 -9.09
N GLY A 75 17.76 -12.67 -10.41
CA GLY A 75 19.09 -12.48 -11.01
C GLY A 75 19.90 -13.78 -11.20
N ASN A 76 21.17 -13.62 -11.56
CA ASN A 76 22.12 -14.72 -11.75
C ASN A 76 23.50 -14.37 -11.14
N PRO A 77 23.94 -15.04 -10.06
CA PRO A 77 23.20 -16.03 -9.28
C PRO A 77 21.98 -15.41 -8.57
N PRO A 78 20.95 -16.21 -8.26
CA PRO A 78 19.69 -15.68 -7.73
C PRO A 78 19.87 -15.23 -6.27
N LEU A 79 19.67 -13.93 -6.01
CA LEU A 79 19.80 -13.32 -4.68
C LEU A 79 18.43 -12.85 -4.17
N PRO A 80 18.14 -12.96 -2.86
CA PRO A 80 16.88 -12.46 -2.31
C PRO A 80 16.83 -10.92 -2.32
N ARG A 81 15.68 -10.36 -2.73
CA ARG A 81 15.43 -8.92 -2.62
C ARG A 81 15.07 -8.55 -1.17
N PHE A 82 15.85 -7.66 -0.55
CA PHE A 82 15.62 -7.18 0.81
C PHE A 82 14.99 -5.79 0.90
N ASN A 83 14.54 -5.22 -0.23
CA ASN A 83 14.01 -3.85 -0.24
C ASN A 83 12.78 -3.68 0.67
N MET A 84 11.79 -4.58 0.57
CA MET A 84 10.58 -4.44 1.41
C MET A 84 10.89 -4.56 2.93
N PRO A 85 11.73 -5.50 3.39
CA PRO A 85 12.27 -5.50 4.76
C PRO A 85 13.03 -4.24 5.15
N LEU A 86 13.88 -3.70 4.26
CA LEU A 86 14.64 -2.48 4.49
C LEU A 86 13.71 -1.29 4.72
N GLU A 87 12.73 -1.09 3.83
CA GLU A 87 11.77 0.01 3.88
C GLU A 87 10.86 -0.08 5.11
N LEU A 88 10.45 -1.31 5.51
CA LEU A 88 9.79 -1.56 6.79
C LEU A 88 10.68 -1.15 7.98
N GLY A 89 11.96 -1.53 7.96
CA GLY A 89 12.93 -1.15 8.98
C GLY A 89 13.06 0.36 9.13
N VAL A 90 13.11 1.09 8.01
CA VAL A 90 13.14 2.57 8.00
C VAL A 90 11.86 3.15 8.61
N PHE A 91 10.68 2.62 8.25
CA PHE A 91 9.41 3.09 8.80
C PHE A 91 9.32 2.86 10.32
N LEU A 92 9.68 1.67 10.79
CA LEU A 92 9.72 1.33 12.21
C LEU A 92 10.76 2.18 12.97
N GLY A 93 11.93 2.40 12.36
CA GLY A 93 12.97 3.28 12.89
C GLY A 93 12.48 4.72 13.02
N ALA A 94 11.78 5.24 12.01
CA ALA A 94 11.16 6.57 12.05
C ALA A 94 10.13 6.66 13.18
N LYS A 95 9.26 5.67 13.34
CA LYS A 95 8.29 5.61 14.45
C LYS A 95 8.99 5.62 15.82
N LYS A 96 10.07 4.85 15.96
CA LYS A 96 10.76 4.65 17.25
C LYS A 96 11.68 5.83 17.63
N TYR A 97 12.35 6.44 16.65
CA TYR A 97 13.44 7.39 16.88
C TYR A 97 13.24 8.77 16.23
N GLY A 98 12.27 8.97 15.34
CA GLY A 98 12.06 10.22 14.57
C GLY A 98 11.50 11.42 15.34
N GLY A 99 11.41 11.35 16.67
CA GLY A 99 10.89 12.44 17.51
C GLY A 99 9.35 12.52 17.55
N PRO A 100 8.78 13.57 18.17
CA PRO A 100 7.35 13.66 18.49
C PRO A 100 6.40 13.50 17.30
N ALA A 101 6.75 14.03 16.13
CA ALA A 101 5.94 13.95 14.92
C ALA A 101 5.76 12.52 14.39
N HIS A 102 6.66 11.59 14.75
CA HIS A 102 6.66 10.22 14.26
C HIS A 102 6.05 9.22 15.25
N ARG A 103 5.81 9.60 16.51
CA ARG A 103 5.29 8.71 17.56
C ARG A 103 3.89 8.15 17.24
N SER A 104 3.10 8.90 16.48
CA SER A 104 1.76 8.52 16.06
C SER A 104 1.74 7.66 14.80
N LYS A 105 2.90 7.33 14.21
CA LYS A 105 2.96 6.45 13.05
C LYS A 105 2.47 5.05 13.42
N SER A 106 1.74 4.43 12.51
CA SER A 106 1.24 3.07 12.64
C SER A 106 1.35 2.36 11.31
N CYS A 107 1.70 1.09 11.33
CA CYS A 107 1.74 0.27 10.13
C CYS A 107 0.98 -1.04 10.29
N ILE A 108 0.53 -1.57 9.16
CA ILE A 108 0.10 -2.96 8.99
C ILE A 108 1.17 -3.68 8.17
N ILE A 109 1.46 -4.92 8.54
CA ILE A 109 2.41 -5.77 7.84
C ILE A 109 1.67 -6.98 7.29
N PHE A 110 1.85 -7.23 5.99
CA PHE A 110 1.29 -8.35 5.26
C PHE A 110 2.39 -9.35 4.86
N ASP A 111 2.03 -10.63 4.88
CA ASP A 111 2.78 -11.71 4.25
C ASP A 111 1.79 -12.65 3.54
N ARG A 112 2.28 -13.48 2.62
CA ARG A 112 1.48 -14.47 1.92
C ARG A 112 1.06 -15.58 2.88
N GLU A 113 1.97 -16.02 3.74
CA GLU A 113 1.76 -17.11 4.69
C GLU A 113 1.97 -16.64 6.11
N GLN A 114 1.14 -17.14 7.04
CA GLN A 114 1.28 -16.80 8.45
C GLN A 114 2.64 -17.30 8.97
N TYR A 115 3.36 -16.42 9.68
CA TYR A 115 4.66 -16.70 10.31
C TYR A 115 5.84 -16.99 9.37
N ARG A 116 5.66 -16.95 8.04
CA ARG A 116 6.75 -17.19 7.07
C ARG A 116 7.90 -16.20 7.25
N PHE A 117 7.59 -14.93 7.48
CA PHE A 117 8.56 -13.89 7.81
C PHE A 117 9.46 -14.17 9.03
N GLN A 118 9.02 -14.96 10.01
CA GLN A 118 9.84 -15.24 11.20
C GLN A 118 11.14 -15.97 10.84
N ARG A 119 11.17 -16.63 9.67
CA ARG A 119 12.36 -17.31 9.14
C ARG A 119 13.44 -16.35 8.64
N PHE A 120 13.10 -15.10 8.34
CA PHE A 120 14.03 -14.12 7.77
C PHE A 120 14.02 -12.74 8.46
N ILE A 121 13.04 -12.45 9.31
CA ILE A 121 12.98 -11.26 10.19
C ILE A 121 12.38 -11.69 11.54
N SER A 122 13.14 -12.42 12.36
CA SER A 122 12.66 -12.91 13.66
C SER A 122 12.37 -11.79 14.65
N ASP A 123 13.06 -10.65 14.53
CA ASP A 123 12.93 -9.53 15.47
C ASP A 123 11.55 -8.83 15.43
N ILE A 124 10.74 -9.07 14.39
CA ILE A 124 9.36 -8.54 14.28
C ILE A 124 8.29 -9.58 14.66
N ALA A 125 8.67 -10.75 15.17
CA ALA A 125 7.75 -11.85 15.52
C ALA A 125 6.69 -11.50 16.58
N GLY A 126 6.84 -10.37 17.28
CA GLY A 126 5.85 -9.84 18.23
C GLY A 126 4.88 -8.79 17.66
N GLN A 127 4.93 -8.51 16.34
CA GLN A 127 3.95 -7.64 15.67
C GLN A 127 2.80 -8.49 15.11
N ASP A 128 1.55 -8.04 15.26
CA ASP A 128 0.39 -8.67 14.61
C ASP A 128 0.55 -8.56 13.09
N ILE A 129 0.89 -9.68 12.45
CA ILE A 129 1.13 -9.77 11.01
C ILE A 129 -0.04 -10.47 10.35
N HIS A 130 -0.55 -9.84 9.30
CA HIS A 130 -1.74 -10.26 8.59
C HIS A 130 -1.35 -11.14 7.40
N ALA A 131 -1.88 -12.36 7.33
CA ALA A 131 -1.64 -13.24 6.19
C ALA A 131 -2.75 -13.05 5.16
N HIS A 132 -2.42 -12.64 3.93
CA HIS A 132 -3.43 -12.49 2.87
C HIS A 132 -3.64 -13.79 2.08
N GLY A 133 -2.76 -14.79 2.19
CA GLY A 133 -2.97 -16.12 1.57
C GLY A 133 -2.91 -16.14 0.05
N GLY A 134 -2.46 -15.06 -0.60
CA GLY A 134 -2.62 -14.90 -2.04
C GLY A 134 -4.07 -14.57 -2.46
N ASP A 135 -4.88 -14.00 -1.57
CA ASP A 135 -6.24 -13.55 -1.84
C ASP A 135 -6.39 -12.02 -1.63
N THR A 136 -6.79 -11.31 -2.68
CA THR A 136 -7.00 -9.86 -2.64
C THR A 136 -8.22 -9.48 -1.80
N ARG A 137 -9.30 -10.27 -1.78
CA ARG A 137 -10.47 -10.01 -0.91
C ARG A 137 -10.09 -10.03 0.56
N ARG A 138 -9.25 -11.01 0.93
CA ARG A 138 -8.71 -11.11 2.30
C ARG A 138 -7.81 -9.92 2.63
N LEU A 139 -6.90 -9.54 1.72
CA LEU A 139 -6.07 -8.35 1.89
C LEU A 139 -6.92 -7.09 2.13
N ILE A 140 -7.92 -6.85 1.28
CA ILE A 140 -8.81 -5.69 1.36
C ILE A 140 -9.55 -5.67 2.69
N THR A 141 -10.03 -6.84 3.12
CA THR A 141 -10.82 -6.97 4.35
C THR A 141 -10.02 -6.59 5.60
N GLU A 142 -8.80 -7.13 5.70
CA GLU A 142 -7.86 -6.83 6.78
C GLU A 142 -7.43 -5.36 6.75
N LEU A 143 -7.06 -4.86 5.56
CA LEU A 143 -6.57 -3.49 5.40
C LEU A 143 -7.64 -2.44 5.74
N ALA A 144 -8.86 -2.61 5.24
CA ALA A 144 -9.98 -1.70 5.54
C ALA A 144 -10.29 -1.68 7.04
N THR A 145 -10.27 -2.85 7.68
CA THR A 145 -10.51 -2.98 9.12
C THR A 145 -9.42 -2.29 9.93
N TRP A 146 -8.17 -2.46 9.53
CA TRP A 146 -7.04 -1.78 10.15
C TRP A 146 -7.11 -0.26 9.96
N LEU A 147 -7.36 0.24 8.75
CA LEU A 147 -7.48 1.67 8.46
C LEU A 147 -8.60 2.31 9.30
N ARG A 148 -9.78 1.70 9.36
CA ARG A 148 -10.90 2.14 10.21
C ARG A 148 -10.49 2.23 11.67
N THR A 149 -9.82 1.21 12.18
CA THR A 149 -9.42 1.12 13.59
C THR A 149 -8.35 2.16 13.94
N GLN A 150 -7.28 2.24 13.13
CA GLN A 150 -6.14 3.12 13.42
C GLN A 150 -6.43 4.60 13.20
N SER A 151 -7.33 4.93 12.27
CA SER A 151 -7.78 6.31 12.07
C SER A 151 -8.93 6.73 12.98
N ARG A 152 -9.61 5.77 13.61
CA ARG A 152 -10.85 5.98 14.38
C ARG A 152 -11.95 6.64 13.55
N ASP A 153 -11.94 6.40 12.24
CA ASP A 153 -12.92 6.94 11.31
C ASP A 153 -13.96 5.90 10.94
N GLN A 154 -15.16 6.02 11.53
CA GLN A 154 -16.28 5.11 11.27
C GLN A 154 -16.86 5.25 9.85
N LYS A 155 -16.44 6.26 9.07
CA LYS A 155 -16.85 6.41 7.67
C LYS A 155 -16.11 5.46 6.74
N VAL A 156 -15.01 4.85 7.18
CA VAL A 156 -14.30 3.82 6.40
C VAL A 156 -15.22 2.59 6.25
N PRO A 157 -15.62 2.23 5.01
CA PRO A 157 -16.56 1.13 4.81
C PRO A 157 -16.04 -0.23 5.30
N GLY A 158 -16.96 -1.18 5.46
CA GLY A 158 -16.63 -2.58 5.76
C GLY A 158 -15.73 -3.18 4.68
N GLY A 159 -14.77 -4.00 5.08
CA GLY A 159 -13.80 -4.60 4.15
C GLY A 159 -14.43 -5.48 3.06
N ILE A 160 -15.50 -6.21 3.41
CA ILE A 160 -16.29 -6.99 2.43
C ILE A 160 -16.89 -6.08 1.36
N ALA A 161 -17.49 -4.95 1.76
CA ALA A 161 -18.08 -4.00 0.83
C ALA A 161 -17.02 -3.38 -0.09
N ILE A 162 -15.84 -3.02 0.44
CA ILE A 162 -14.73 -2.52 -0.39
C ILE A 162 -14.25 -3.60 -1.36
N ALA A 163 -14.21 -4.88 -0.95
CA ALA A 163 -13.80 -5.97 -1.82
C ALA A 163 -14.78 -6.21 -2.98
N GLU A 164 -16.10 -6.16 -2.72
CA GLU A 164 -17.14 -6.25 -3.76
C GLU A 164 -17.10 -5.05 -4.71
N GLU A 165 -16.85 -3.85 -4.17
CA GLU A 165 -16.71 -2.63 -4.97
C GLU A 165 -15.44 -2.66 -5.83
N PHE A 166 -14.33 -3.21 -5.30
CA PHE A 166 -13.10 -3.40 -6.07
C PHE A 166 -13.29 -4.36 -7.25
N GLU A 167 -14.06 -5.42 -7.09
CA GLU A 167 -14.41 -6.31 -8.21
C GLU A 167 -15.27 -5.61 -9.25
N SER A 168 -16.25 -4.83 -8.80
CA SER A 168 -17.11 -4.02 -9.68
C SER A 168 -16.28 -2.98 -10.45
N PHE A 169 -15.32 -2.34 -9.78
CA PHE A 169 -14.36 -1.43 -10.39
C PHE A 169 -13.48 -2.14 -11.44
N ASN A 170 -12.92 -3.30 -11.12
CA ASN A 170 -12.09 -4.06 -12.06
C ASN A 170 -12.87 -4.50 -13.31
N ALA A 171 -14.18 -4.73 -13.19
CA ALA A 171 -15.03 -5.06 -14.35
C ALA A 171 -15.18 -3.89 -15.33
N VAL A 172 -15.19 -2.64 -14.84
CA VAL A 172 -15.32 -1.43 -15.68
C VAL A 172 -13.99 -0.76 -16.00
N LEU A 173 -12.91 -1.14 -15.31
CA LEU A 173 -11.58 -0.57 -15.47
C LEU A 173 -11.06 -0.57 -16.93
N PRO A 174 -11.25 -1.65 -17.73
CA PRO A 174 -10.87 -1.63 -19.14
C PRO A 174 -11.59 -0.55 -19.97
N ASP A 175 -12.86 -0.26 -19.67
CA ASP A 175 -13.63 0.76 -20.37
C ASP A 175 -13.17 2.16 -19.98
N ILE A 176 -12.81 2.39 -18.71
CA ILE A 176 -12.23 3.66 -18.26
C ILE A 176 -10.88 3.90 -18.95
N TYR A 177 -10.03 2.87 -19.04
CA TYR A 177 -8.77 2.94 -19.78
C TYR A 177 -8.99 3.23 -21.27
N ALA A 178 -9.94 2.54 -21.91
CA ALA A 178 -10.27 2.78 -23.31
C ALA A 178 -10.77 4.20 -23.56
N ALA A 179 -11.63 4.73 -22.69
CA ALA A 179 -12.14 6.10 -22.76
C ALA A 179 -11.00 7.15 -22.63
N ARG A 180 -10.00 6.84 -21.81
CA ARG A 180 -8.77 7.66 -21.65
C ARG A 180 -7.70 7.40 -22.71
N GLN A 181 -7.93 6.48 -23.66
CA GLN A 181 -6.94 6.02 -24.65
C GLN A 181 -5.63 5.52 -24.01
N LEU A 182 -5.72 4.91 -22.83
CA LEU A 182 -4.58 4.42 -22.05
C LEU A 182 -4.46 2.90 -22.18
N HIS A 183 -3.31 2.39 -22.60
CA HIS A 183 -3.08 0.95 -22.65
C HIS A 183 -2.72 0.39 -21.25
N PRO A 184 -3.24 -0.77 -20.81
CA PRO A 184 -2.96 -1.33 -19.48
C PRO A 184 -1.48 -1.56 -19.14
N SER A 185 -0.59 -1.62 -20.13
CA SER A 185 0.86 -1.76 -19.91
C SER A 185 1.58 -0.44 -19.67
N GLU A 186 0.93 0.69 -19.95
CA GLU A 186 1.49 2.04 -19.84
C GLU A 186 0.97 2.78 -18.60
N VAL A 187 -0.03 2.20 -17.92
CA VAL A 187 -0.63 2.75 -16.69
C VAL A 187 0.44 2.95 -15.62
N THR A 188 0.67 4.21 -15.27
CA THR A 188 1.51 4.59 -14.13
C THR A 188 0.72 4.52 -12.82
N PHE A 189 1.43 4.67 -11.68
CA PHE A 189 0.77 4.84 -10.39
C PHE A 189 -0.16 6.06 -10.36
N GLY A 190 0.26 7.17 -11.00
CA GLY A 190 -0.54 8.38 -11.12
C GLY A 190 -1.85 8.13 -11.86
N ASP A 191 -1.77 7.50 -13.03
CA ASP A 191 -2.95 7.17 -13.84
C ASP A 191 -3.94 6.29 -13.06
N TYR A 192 -3.44 5.25 -12.39
CA TYR A 192 -4.30 4.36 -11.61
C TYR A 192 -4.99 5.09 -10.45
N ASN A 193 -4.27 5.95 -9.72
CA ASN A 193 -4.87 6.77 -8.65
C ASN A 193 -6.01 7.65 -9.19
N GLU A 194 -5.78 8.33 -10.30
CA GLU A 194 -6.80 9.19 -10.92
C GLU A 194 -8.02 8.41 -11.38
N VAL A 195 -7.82 7.23 -11.96
CA VAL A 195 -8.91 6.35 -12.41
C VAL A 195 -9.74 5.84 -11.22
N VAL A 196 -9.10 5.48 -10.10
CA VAL A 196 -9.82 5.12 -8.88
C VAL A 196 -10.64 6.31 -8.36
N VAL A 197 -10.06 7.51 -8.31
CA VAL A 197 -10.78 8.71 -7.86
C VAL A 197 -11.96 9.05 -8.79
N GLU A 198 -11.78 8.95 -10.11
CA GLU A 198 -12.84 9.15 -11.09
C GLU A 198 -14.01 8.18 -10.84
N TYR A 199 -13.72 6.88 -10.73
CA TYR A 199 -14.75 5.87 -10.46
C TYR A 199 -15.54 6.16 -9.18
N LEU A 200 -14.84 6.50 -8.09
CA LEU A 200 -15.47 6.74 -6.79
C LEU A 200 -16.27 8.05 -6.74
N THR A 201 -15.93 9.03 -7.58
CA THR A 201 -16.67 10.29 -7.65
C THR A 201 -17.90 10.18 -8.56
N ALA A 202 -17.84 9.36 -9.61
CA ALA A 202 -18.96 9.10 -10.50
C ALA A 202 -20.11 8.36 -9.80
N GLY A 203 -19.79 7.44 -8.87
CA GLY A 203 -20.78 6.64 -8.12
C GLY A 203 -21.47 7.34 -6.93
N VAL A 204 -21.14 8.60 -6.64
CA VAL A 204 -21.72 9.40 -5.53
C VAL A 204 -22.87 10.31 -6.03
N SER A 205 -23.32 10.13 -7.28
CA SER A 205 -24.42 10.89 -7.89
C SER A 205 -25.79 10.24 -7.66
#